data_AF-A0A1X7V170-F1
#
_entry.id   AF-A0A1X7V170-F1
#
_cell.length_a   1.000
_cell.length_b   1.000
_cell.length_c   1.000
_cell.angle_alpha   90.00
_cell.angle_beta   90.00
_cell.angle_gamma   90.00
#
_symmetry.space_group_name_H-M   'P 1'
#
loop_
_entity.id
_entity.type
_entity.pdbx_description
1 polymer ?
#
loop_
_entity_poly.entity_id
_entity_poly.type
_entity_poly.pdbx_seq_one_letter_code
_entity_poly.pdbx_strand_id
1 'polypeptide(L)'
;MEINVKWILKTRIFFFLFQVMVSIFPDHQHSKNNAFIAPYRLKPHPLIIEFLFGGFDNWDSEYYLNVANVGGYQIKECHAFFPLYPFLMRFMTLFLYRYTPIGHFIPFHSLLVISGVTISNISFIISAITLYLLTIKIFTIAAVDYNKYTSTNKTSTNETLSSFSSSINESTGSSPSSCVLKRHPVHTSPLTSPLDALPSVIPPNLSLPMPSLDATSSLTHNVPVSLPSSLNDQVILSPELIKEIAFLSVLLYTVNPATIFMCTAYTESLFALFTFSGMLAVSHSRLYISSLLFAGACATRSNGIVLIGFILYHHMVHVLKDFAARGSILGTGMRILKHGFEMMLQVLIALLPFLAFQMYSYHQFCPDPAKTNITLCNATLPLPYSYVQKEYWELGFLNFYELKQIPHFISATPMFILAGIPLWRYFKLAVTNTGHWLFSNKQRYDRHQMYIDSVLFPYMMQLLFLLIVAAFFMYIQVVTRFVVSSSPVIYWFAGVVFLPKSTEISSTASNAVREKNGKGREDSVFTYMKRLVHSSQWSHVEQYDLRQWITVYCVIYIIIGFVMHCNFLPWV
;
A
#
# COMPACT_ATOMS: atom_id res chain seq x y z
N MET A 1 -2.37 21.29 6.61
CA MET A 1 -3.56 20.59 6.06
C MET A 1 -3.70 19.25 6.77
N GLU A 2 -4.91 18.88 7.16
CA GLU A 2 -5.26 17.53 7.60
C GLU A 2 -6.15 16.87 6.54
N ILE A 3 -6.22 15.54 6.55
CA ILE A 3 -7.09 14.78 5.64
C ILE A 3 -8.56 15.02 5.98
N ASN A 4 -9.19 15.92 5.23
CA ASN A 4 -10.59 16.22 5.39
C ASN A 4 -11.43 15.20 4.61
N VAL A 5 -11.96 14.19 5.32
CA VAL A 5 -12.79 13.10 4.78
C VAL A 5 -13.98 13.63 3.95
N LYS A 6 -14.49 14.84 4.22
CA LYS A 6 -15.54 15.48 3.42
C LYS A 6 -15.12 15.70 1.96
N TRP A 7 -13.83 15.89 1.66
CA TRP A 7 -13.35 15.97 0.27
C TRP A 7 -13.40 14.63 -0.45
N ILE A 8 -12.99 13.54 0.21
CA ILE A 8 -13.08 12.18 -0.36
C ILE A 8 -14.55 11.84 -0.67
N LEU A 9 -15.44 12.09 0.29
CA LEU A 9 -16.89 11.94 0.12
C LEU A 9 -17.43 12.78 -1.05
N LYS A 10 -17.05 14.06 -1.16
CA LYS A 10 -17.42 14.92 -2.30
C LYS A 10 -16.99 14.33 -3.64
N THR A 11 -15.79 13.73 -3.74
CA THR A 11 -15.37 13.07 -5.00
C THR A 11 -16.24 11.85 -5.32
N ARG A 12 -16.61 11.03 -4.32
CA ARG A 12 -17.49 9.86 -4.55
C ARG A 12 -18.88 10.29 -5.00
N ILE A 13 -19.46 11.32 -4.38
CA ILE A 13 -20.75 11.89 -4.78
C ILE A 13 -20.65 12.49 -6.19
N PHE A 14 -19.58 13.23 -6.50
CA PHE A 14 -19.35 13.76 -7.86
C PHE A 14 -19.30 12.66 -8.91
N PHE A 15 -18.52 11.60 -8.69
CA PHE A 15 -18.41 10.50 -9.65
C PHE A 15 -19.69 9.66 -9.75
N PHE A 16 -20.45 9.51 -8.66
CA PHE A 16 -21.79 8.94 -8.72
C PHE A 16 -22.73 9.77 -9.62
N LEU A 17 -22.80 11.08 -9.41
CA LEU A 17 -23.63 11.97 -10.24
C LEU A 17 -23.17 12.03 -11.71
N PHE A 18 -21.85 11.97 -11.94
CA PHE A 18 -21.28 11.90 -13.28
C PHE A 18 -21.67 10.60 -14.01
N GLN A 19 -21.69 9.46 -13.29
CA GLN A 19 -22.22 8.18 -13.79
C GLN A 19 -23.68 8.33 -14.25
N VAL A 20 -24.54 8.94 -13.43
CA VAL A 20 -25.96 9.13 -13.74
C VAL A 20 -26.12 10.02 -14.97
N MET A 21 -25.39 11.13 -15.04
CA MET A 21 -25.41 12.04 -16.20
C MET A 21 -25.00 11.35 -17.50
N VAL A 22 -23.96 10.50 -17.45
CA VAL A 22 -23.43 9.77 -18.62
C VAL A 22 -24.36 8.64 -19.06
N SER A 23 -25.10 8.03 -18.14
CA SER A 23 -26.05 6.93 -18.41
C SER A 23 -27.39 7.41 -19.02
N ILE A 24 -27.57 8.71 -19.24
CA ILE A 24 -28.76 9.27 -19.91
C ILE A 24 -28.71 9.07 -21.43
N PHE A 25 -27.51 8.90 -22.00
CA PHE A 25 -27.35 8.69 -23.45
C PHE A 25 -27.66 7.22 -23.82
N PRO A 26 -28.39 6.95 -24.90
CA PRO A 26 -28.98 5.63 -25.13
C PRO A 26 -27.98 4.55 -25.61
N ASP A 27 -28.25 3.34 -25.12
CA ASP A 27 -27.63 2.05 -25.49
C ASP A 27 -27.31 1.92 -27.00
N HIS A 28 -26.03 1.72 -27.31
CA HIS A 28 -25.64 1.21 -28.63
C HIS A 28 -25.68 -0.32 -28.61
N GLN A 29 -26.84 -0.88 -28.99
CA GLN A 29 -27.14 -2.33 -28.91
C GLN A 29 -26.07 -3.25 -29.54
N HIS A 30 -25.27 -2.77 -30.48
CA HIS A 30 -24.19 -3.54 -31.12
C HIS A 30 -23.14 -4.11 -30.15
N SER A 31 -22.87 -3.47 -29.00
CA SER A 31 -21.86 -3.97 -28.06
C SER A 31 -22.32 -5.24 -27.31
N LYS A 32 -23.62 -5.39 -27.08
CA LYS A 32 -24.20 -6.48 -26.27
C LYS A 32 -24.07 -7.87 -26.91
N ASN A 33 -23.75 -7.97 -28.20
CA ASN A 33 -23.66 -9.24 -28.91
C ASN A 33 -22.33 -10.00 -28.73
N ASN A 34 -21.27 -9.34 -28.26
CA ASN A 34 -19.92 -9.93 -28.15
C ASN A 34 -19.41 -10.05 -26.70
N ALA A 35 -20.17 -9.58 -25.71
CA ALA A 35 -19.81 -9.61 -24.30
C ALA A 35 -20.55 -10.74 -23.55
N PHE A 36 -19.96 -11.22 -22.46
CA PHE A 36 -20.67 -12.10 -21.52
C PHE A 36 -21.84 -11.33 -20.89
N ILE A 37 -23.05 -11.91 -20.97
CA ILE A 37 -24.24 -11.41 -20.28
C ILE A 37 -24.61 -12.42 -19.19
N ALA A 38 -24.54 -12.01 -17.93
CA ALA A 38 -24.83 -12.87 -16.81
C ALA A 38 -26.34 -13.14 -16.65
N PRO A 39 -26.75 -14.35 -16.22
CA PRO A 39 -28.17 -14.69 -16.00
C PRO A 39 -28.92 -13.78 -15.02
N TYR A 40 -28.25 -13.06 -14.11
CA TYR A 40 -28.93 -12.12 -13.22
C TYR A 40 -29.50 -10.90 -13.98
N ARG A 41 -28.80 -10.44 -15.02
CA ARG A 41 -29.11 -9.22 -15.81
C ARG A 41 -30.33 -9.39 -16.72
N LEU A 42 -30.77 -10.63 -16.95
CA LEU A 42 -32.04 -10.95 -17.60
C LEU A 42 -33.27 -10.52 -16.76
N LYS A 43 -33.09 -10.15 -15.48
CA LYS A 43 -34.15 -9.60 -14.63
C LYS A 43 -34.07 -8.07 -14.63
N PRO A 44 -35.03 -7.35 -15.21
CA PRO A 44 -34.97 -5.89 -15.28
C PRO A 44 -34.94 -5.26 -13.88
N HIS A 45 -34.21 -4.17 -13.72
CA HIS A 45 -34.26 -3.34 -12.52
C HIS A 45 -35.50 -2.42 -12.54
N PRO A 46 -36.02 -1.98 -11.39
CA PRO A 46 -36.98 -0.88 -11.35
C PRO A 46 -36.39 0.37 -12.01
N LEU A 47 -37.18 1.13 -12.77
CA LEU A 47 -36.70 2.25 -13.61
C LEU A 47 -35.80 3.26 -12.87
N ILE A 48 -36.12 3.57 -11.60
CA ILE A 48 -35.30 4.47 -10.78
C ILE A 48 -33.93 3.87 -10.40
N ILE A 49 -33.85 2.54 -10.24
CA ILE A 49 -32.59 1.84 -9.96
C ILE A 49 -31.76 1.70 -11.22
N GLU A 50 -32.40 1.37 -12.35
CA GLU A 50 -31.75 1.36 -13.68
C GLU A 50 -31.10 2.72 -13.96
N PHE A 51 -31.87 3.81 -13.81
CA PHE A 51 -31.40 5.19 -14.00
C PHE A 51 -30.23 5.57 -13.07
N LEU A 52 -30.23 5.12 -11.81
CA LEU A 52 -29.22 5.49 -10.83
C LEU A 52 -27.97 4.58 -10.85
N PHE A 53 -28.12 3.30 -11.22
CA PHE A 53 -27.11 2.25 -11.02
C PHE A 53 -26.82 1.37 -12.25
N GLY A 54 -27.58 1.43 -13.35
CA GLY A 54 -27.38 0.57 -14.55
C GLY A 54 -26.08 0.81 -15.32
N GLY A 55 -25.37 1.90 -15.04
CA GLY A 55 -23.99 2.10 -15.51
C GLY A 55 -22.92 1.40 -14.64
N PHE A 56 -23.30 0.84 -13.48
CA PHE A 56 -22.41 0.25 -12.47
C PHE A 56 -22.56 -1.27 -12.29
N ASP A 57 -23.37 -1.95 -13.10
CA ASP A 57 -23.44 -3.41 -13.15
C ASP A 57 -22.81 -4.00 -14.43
N ASN A 58 -22.16 -3.16 -15.24
CA ASN A 58 -21.50 -3.50 -16.50
C ASN A 58 -20.15 -4.22 -16.36
N TRP A 59 -19.76 -4.96 -17.42
CA TRP A 59 -18.46 -5.64 -17.57
C TRP A 59 -18.20 -6.67 -16.46
N ASP A 60 -17.03 -6.66 -15.81
CA ASP A 60 -16.67 -7.70 -14.84
C ASP A 60 -17.57 -7.67 -13.58
N SER A 61 -18.28 -6.56 -13.32
CA SER A 61 -19.35 -6.49 -12.32
C SER A 61 -20.36 -7.62 -12.49
N GLU A 62 -20.65 -8.02 -13.74
CA GLU A 62 -21.63 -9.06 -14.03
C GLU A 62 -21.26 -10.42 -13.41
N TYR A 63 -19.98 -10.80 -13.45
CA TYR A 63 -19.52 -12.05 -12.83
C TYR A 63 -19.63 -11.99 -11.31
N TYR A 64 -19.21 -10.86 -10.69
CA TYR A 64 -19.31 -10.68 -9.24
C TYR A 64 -20.78 -10.69 -8.76
N LEU A 65 -21.65 -9.98 -9.47
CA LEU A 65 -23.09 -9.91 -9.16
C LEU A 65 -23.77 -11.26 -9.37
N ASN A 66 -23.40 -12.02 -10.40
CA ASN A 66 -23.90 -13.38 -10.61
C ASN A 66 -23.52 -14.34 -9.47
N VAL A 67 -22.24 -14.37 -9.08
CA VAL A 67 -21.76 -15.19 -7.95
C VAL A 67 -22.47 -14.79 -6.65
N ALA A 68 -22.69 -13.49 -6.42
CA ALA A 68 -23.41 -13.00 -5.25
C ALA A 68 -24.92 -13.33 -5.28
N ASN A 69 -25.56 -13.28 -6.45
CA ASN A 69 -26.96 -13.61 -6.67
C ASN A 69 -27.25 -15.09 -6.42
N VAL A 70 -26.47 -15.97 -7.06
CA VAL A 70 -26.56 -17.43 -6.88
C VAL A 70 -26.10 -17.84 -5.48
N GLY A 71 -25.04 -17.21 -4.96
CA GLY A 71 -24.35 -17.62 -3.74
C GLY A 71 -23.29 -18.70 -3.96
N GLY A 72 -22.74 -18.80 -5.17
CA GLY A 72 -21.76 -19.81 -5.55
C GLY A 72 -21.32 -19.73 -7.02
N TYR A 73 -20.46 -20.65 -7.43
CA TYR A 73 -19.79 -20.64 -8.73
C TYR A 73 -20.38 -21.66 -9.71
N GLN A 74 -21.59 -21.39 -10.22
CA GLN A 74 -22.25 -22.26 -11.21
C GLN A 74 -21.65 -22.14 -12.62
N ILE A 75 -21.11 -20.96 -12.96
CA ILE A 75 -20.49 -20.66 -14.25
C ILE A 75 -18.98 -20.88 -14.12
N LYS A 76 -18.35 -21.55 -15.10
CA LYS A 76 -16.94 -21.98 -15.01
C LYS A 76 -16.00 -20.78 -15.01
N GLU A 77 -16.27 -19.86 -15.92
CA GLU A 77 -15.67 -18.54 -16.10
C GLU A 77 -15.62 -17.74 -14.79
N CYS A 78 -16.67 -17.83 -13.95
CA CYS A 78 -16.71 -17.12 -12.67
C CYS A 78 -15.55 -17.47 -11.74
N HIS A 79 -14.90 -18.63 -11.87
CA HIS A 79 -13.77 -19.03 -11.00
C HIS A 79 -12.50 -18.17 -11.18
N ALA A 80 -12.44 -17.29 -12.18
CA ALA A 80 -11.43 -16.22 -12.24
C ALA A 80 -11.63 -15.14 -11.15
N PHE A 81 -12.85 -14.99 -10.65
CA PHE A 81 -13.27 -13.94 -9.73
C PHE A 81 -13.31 -14.44 -8.30
N PHE A 82 -12.55 -13.78 -7.41
CA PHE A 82 -12.30 -14.26 -6.06
C PHE A 82 -13.47 -13.97 -5.08
N PRO A 83 -13.65 -14.82 -4.03
CA PRO A 83 -14.93 -14.95 -3.34
C PRO A 83 -15.28 -13.85 -2.32
N LEU A 84 -14.32 -13.11 -1.76
CA LEU A 84 -14.61 -12.20 -0.64
C LEU A 84 -15.59 -11.09 -1.03
N TYR A 85 -15.37 -10.45 -2.18
CA TYR A 85 -16.23 -9.36 -2.65
C TYR A 85 -17.68 -9.80 -2.93
N PRO A 86 -17.95 -10.84 -3.76
CA PRO A 86 -19.32 -11.28 -4.01
C PRO A 86 -20.02 -11.83 -2.76
N PHE A 87 -19.30 -12.45 -1.82
CA PHE A 87 -19.89 -12.88 -0.55
C PHE A 87 -20.20 -11.71 0.40
N LEU A 88 -19.38 -10.65 0.44
CA LEU A 88 -19.72 -9.41 1.15
C LEU A 88 -20.96 -8.74 0.54
N MET A 89 -21.04 -8.66 -0.79
CA MET A 89 -22.24 -8.15 -1.49
C MET A 89 -23.48 -8.95 -1.12
N ARG A 90 -23.41 -10.29 -1.19
CA ARG A 90 -24.52 -11.17 -0.82
C ARG A 90 -24.91 -11.03 0.65
N PHE A 91 -23.94 -10.99 1.57
CA PHE A 91 -24.20 -10.85 3.01
C PHE A 91 -24.92 -9.53 3.32
N MET A 92 -24.43 -8.40 2.78
CA MET A 92 -25.07 -7.11 2.99
C MET A 92 -26.46 -7.04 2.34
N THR A 93 -26.63 -7.63 1.14
CA THR A 93 -27.92 -7.73 0.46
C THR A 93 -28.92 -8.56 1.26
N LEU A 94 -28.51 -9.73 1.78
CA LEU A 94 -29.33 -10.56 2.66
C LEU A 94 -29.73 -9.80 3.93
N PHE A 95 -28.80 -9.06 4.53
CA PHE A 95 -29.09 -8.23 5.70
C PHE A 95 -30.15 -7.16 5.39
N LEU A 96 -29.93 -6.36 4.33
CA LEU A 96 -30.86 -5.31 3.91
C LEU A 96 -32.24 -5.88 3.53
N TYR A 97 -32.27 -6.98 2.78
CA TYR A 97 -33.50 -7.60 2.30
C TYR A 97 -34.32 -8.25 3.43
N ARG A 98 -33.66 -8.87 4.43
CA ARG A 98 -34.33 -9.62 5.50
C ARG A 98 -34.68 -8.79 6.74
N TYR A 99 -33.87 -7.78 7.06
CA TYR A 99 -33.96 -7.05 8.33
C TYR A 99 -34.26 -5.55 8.19
N THR A 100 -34.44 -5.03 6.96
CA THR A 100 -34.88 -3.65 6.74
C THR A 100 -36.15 -3.59 5.88
N PRO A 101 -36.97 -2.54 5.97
CA PRO A 101 -38.16 -2.39 5.11
C PRO A 101 -37.84 -2.39 3.61
N ILE A 102 -36.61 -2.03 3.22
CA ILE A 102 -36.17 -1.85 1.83
C ILE A 102 -36.40 -3.12 0.99
N GLY A 103 -36.26 -4.31 1.57
CA GLY A 103 -36.49 -5.59 0.87
C GLY A 103 -37.92 -5.80 0.35
N HIS A 104 -38.90 -5.05 0.85
CA HIS A 104 -40.29 -5.09 0.36
C HIS A 104 -40.50 -4.23 -0.91
N PHE A 105 -39.60 -3.27 -1.17
CA PHE A 105 -39.72 -2.29 -2.26
C PHE A 105 -38.67 -2.48 -3.36
N ILE A 106 -37.48 -2.96 -3.01
CA ILE A 106 -36.36 -3.16 -3.94
C ILE A 106 -36.09 -4.67 -4.06
N PRO A 107 -36.16 -5.26 -5.26
CA PRO A 107 -35.95 -6.68 -5.45
C PRO A 107 -34.49 -7.07 -5.21
N PHE A 108 -34.26 -8.33 -4.82
CA PHE A 108 -32.95 -8.82 -4.37
C PHE A 108 -31.81 -8.53 -5.35
N HIS A 109 -32.02 -8.69 -6.66
CA HIS A 109 -30.98 -8.43 -7.68
C HIS A 109 -30.59 -6.95 -7.77
N SER A 110 -31.53 -6.04 -7.50
CA SER A 110 -31.27 -4.60 -7.43
C SER A 110 -30.49 -4.22 -6.17
N LEU A 111 -30.78 -4.87 -5.04
CA LEU A 111 -30.03 -4.68 -3.79
C LEU A 111 -28.59 -5.20 -3.88
N LEU A 112 -28.28 -6.17 -4.74
CA LEU A 112 -26.90 -6.62 -4.99
C LEU A 112 -26.04 -5.51 -5.61
N VAL A 113 -26.56 -4.81 -6.65
CA VAL A 113 -25.84 -3.71 -7.31
C VAL A 113 -25.59 -2.56 -6.33
N ILE A 114 -26.64 -2.16 -5.59
CA ILE A 114 -26.54 -1.15 -4.53
C ILE A 114 -25.51 -1.58 -3.47
N SER A 115 -25.50 -2.86 -3.09
CA SER A 115 -24.56 -3.38 -2.10
C SER A 115 -23.12 -3.38 -2.59
N GLY A 116 -22.87 -3.78 -3.84
CA GLY A 116 -21.55 -3.73 -4.48
C GLY A 116 -20.98 -2.32 -4.52
N VAL A 117 -21.74 -1.39 -5.11
CA VAL A 117 -21.37 0.04 -5.19
C VAL A 117 -21.13 0.62 -3.79
N THR A 118 -21.94 0.28 -2.81
CA THR A 118 -21.77 0.72 -1.41
C THR A 118 -20.47 0.18 -0.79
N ILE A 119 -20.19 -1.13 -0.94
CA ILE A 119 -18.95 -1.75 -0.44
C ILE A 119 -17.72 -1.14 -1.12
N SER A 120 -17.75 -0.95 -2.45
CA SER A 120 -16.68 -0.32 -3.21
C SER A 120 -16.37 1.09 -2.69
N ASN A 121 -17.38 1.93 -2.53
CA ASN A 121 -17.18 3.33 -2.11
C ASN A 121 -16.79 3.45 -0.62
N ILE A 122 -17.31 2.61 0.28
CA ILE A 122 -16.84 2.54 1.67
C ILE A 122 -15.37 2.10 1.72
N SER A 123 -15.03 1.03 0.99
CA SER A 123 -13.65 0.53 0.93
C SER A 123 -12.70 1.59 0.36
N PHE A 124 -13.13 2.36 -0.65
CA PHE A 124 -12.37 3.46 -1.23
C PHE A 124 -12.07 4.58 -0.23
N ILE A 125 -13.06 4.96 0.59
CA ILE A 125 -12.87 6.00 1.62
C ILE A 125 -11.83 5.53 2.65
N ILE A 126 -11.93 4.29 3.11
CA ILE A 126 -10.99 3.74 4.10
C ILE A 126 -9.60 3.55 3.47
N SER A 127 -9.48 3.08 2.21
CA SER A 127 -8.21 2.96 1.50
C SER A 127 -7.51 4.31 1.29
N ALA A 128 -8.26 5.38 1.02
CA ALA A 128 -7.73 6.74 0.93
C ALA A 128 -7.17 7.23 2.28
N ILE A 129 -7.85 6.91 3.39
CA ILE A 129 -7.38 7.22 4.74
C ILE A 129 -6.13 6.40 5.10
N THR A 130 -6.08 5.11 4.75
CA THR A 130 -4.91 4.29 5.05
C THR A 130 -3.71 4.62 4.15
N LEU A 131 -3.93 5.04 2.90
CA LEU A 131 -2.90 5.62 2.04
C LEU A 131 -2.30 6.91 2.63
N TYR A 132 -3.12 7.80 3.20
CA TYR A 132 -2.64 8.98 3.92
C TYR A 132 -1.71 8.59 5.07
N LEU A 133 -2.21 7.74 5.97
CA LEU A 133 -1.48 7.30 7.17
C LEU A 133 -0.18 6.57 6.80
N LEU A 134 -0.22 5.71 5.77
CA LEU A 134 0.95 5.04 5.22
C LEU A 134 1.98 6.04 4.69
N THR A 135 1.53 7.05 3.94
CA THR A 135 2.42 8.08 3.38
C THR A 135 3.09 8.88 4.50
N ILE A 136 2.33 9.37 5.49
CA ILE A 136 2.88 10.02 6.68
C ILE A 136 3.92 9.13 7.36
N LYS A 137 3.57 7.86 7.60
CA LYS A 137 4.41 6.91 8.35
C LYS A 137 5.72 6.60 7.65
N ILE A 138 5.69 6.29 6.34
CA ILE A 138 6.88 5.96 5.56
C ILE A 138 7.80 7.18 5.41
N PHE A 139 7.24 8.36 5.09
CA PHE A 139 8.03 9.58 4.94
C PHE A 139 8.60 10.07 6.29
N THR A 140 7.90 9.83 7.41
CA THR A 140 8.41 10.12 8.75
C THR A 140 9.55 9.17 9.16
N ILE A 141 9.46 7.87 8.83
CA ILE A 141 10.58 6.93 9.09
C ILE A 141 11.83 7.37 8.33
N ALA A 142 11.69 7.78 7.07
CA ALA A 142 12.81 8.31 6.29
C ALA A 142 13.41 9.59 6.90
N ALA A 143 12.59 10.49 7.45
CA ALA A 143 13.04 11.76 8.03
C ALA A 143 13.67 11.64 9.43
N VAL A 144 13.07 10.87 10.36
CA VAL A 144 13.46 10.88 11.78
C VAL A 144 14.85 10.28 12.03
N ASP A 145 15.21 9.19 11.35
CA ASP A 145 16.48 8.49 11.58
C ASP A 145 17.71 9.30 11.09
N TYR A 146 17.51 10.34 10.27
CA TYR A 146 18.56 11.28 9.89
C TYR A 146 18.97 12.19 11.05
N ASN A 147 17.99 12.74 11.77
CA ASN A 147 18.27 13.67 12.87
C ASN A 147 19.15 12.99 13.95
N LYS A 148 18.90 11.69 14.19
CA LYS A 148 19.71 10.82 15.06
C LYS A 148 21.11 10.51 14.52
N TYR A 149 21.28 10.43 13.20
CA TYR A 149 22.59 10.26 12.55
C TYR A 149 23.43 11.56 12.59
N THR A 150 22.81 12.71 12.34
CA THR A 150 23.52 14.00 12.40
C THR A 150 23.93 14.41 13.82
N SER A 151 23.14 14.07 14.85
CA SER A 151 23.53 14.36 16.23
C SER A 151 24.73 13.54 16.68
N THR A 152 24.76 12.24 16.35
CA THR A 152 25.87 11.33 16.71
C THR A 152 27.17 11.62 15.95
N ASN A 153 27.10 12.02 14.68
CA ASN A 153 28.30 12.48 13.97
C ASN A 153 28.84 13.81 14.54
N LYS A 154 27.97 14.75 14.93
CA LYS A 154 28.40 16.03 15.54
C LYS A 154 29.08 15.86 16.90
N THR A 155 28.61 14.95 17.75
CA THR A 155 29.31 14.64 19.01
C THR A 155 30.67 14.02 18.75
N SER A 156 30.79 13.07 17.80
CA SER A 156 32.09 12.46 17.46
C SER A 156 33.12 13.44 16.87
N THR A 157 32.68 14.46 16.11
CA THR A 157 33.56 15.53 15.62
C THR A 157 33.94 16.53 16.71
N ASN A 158 33.03 16.82 17.65
CA ASN A 158 33.34 17.74 18.75
C ASN A 158 34.25 17.08 19.82
N GLU A 159 34.13 15.77 20.05
CA GLU A 159 35.06 15.01 20.90
C GLU A 159 36.44 14.85 20.27
N THR A 160 36.54 14.78 18.94
CA THR A 160 37.84 14.79 18.24
C THR A 160 38.46 16.18 18.14
N LEU A 161 37.68 17.26 18.04
CA LEU A 161 38.22 18.62 18.16
C LEU A 161 38.62 18.97 19.61
N SER A 162 37.85 18.57 20.62
CA SER A 162 38.20 18.87 22.03
C SER A 162 39.47 18.13 22.47
N SER A 163 39.64 16.87 22.07
CA SER A 163 40.87 16.08 22.33
C SER A 163 42.09 16.52 21.50
N PHE A 164 41.90 17.18 20.36
CA PHE A 164 43.01 17.84 19.65
C PHE A 164 43.38 19.19 20.27
N SER A 165 42.41 19.95 20.79
CA SER A 165 42.66 21.25 21.42
C SER A 165 43.37 21.17 22.79
N SER A 166 43.26 20.04 23.49
CA SER A 166 43.93 19.80 24.78
C SER A 166 45.38 19.28 24.66
N SER A 167 45.87 19.03 23.44
CA SER A 167 47.11 18.28 23.20
C SER A 167 48.30 19.13 22.69
N ILE A 168 48.20 20.47 22.72
CA ILE A 168 49.23 21.38 22.14
C ILE A 168 49.86 22.35 23.15
N ASN A 169 49.26 22.57 24.33
CA ASN A 169 49.81 23.44 25.37
C ASN A 169 50.12 22.66 26.66
N GLU A 170 51.31 22.06 26.74
CA GLU A 170 52.15 21.98 27.96
C GLU A 170 53.43 21.17 27.70
N SER A 171 54.58 21.86 27.56
CA SER A 171 55.88 21.19 27.40
C SER A 171 57.05 21.98 28.02
N THR A 172 57.03 22.19 29.34
CA THR A 172 58.21 22.56 30.16
C THR A 172 57.94 22.29 31.65
N GLY A 173 58.77 21.49 32.35
CA GLY A 173 58.82 21.52 33.83
C GLY A 173 58.86 20.21 34.63
N SER A 174 60.01 19.53 34.64
CA SER A 174 60.61 18.83 35.81
C SER A 174 59.78 17.98 36.84
N SER A 175 60.03 16.67 36.80
CA SER A 175 60.36 15.79 37.95
C SER A 175 59.23 15.26 38.90
N PRO A 176 59.43 14.11 39.62
CA PRO A 176 58.36 13.11 39.77
C PRO A 176 57.96 12.70 41.22
N SER A 177 56.76 12.10 41.39
CA SER A 177 56.47 11.22 42.55
C SER A 177 55.26 10.26 42.42
N SER A 178 55.49 9.01 42.85
CA SER A 178 54.56 8.05 43.49
C SER A 178 53.32 7.46 42.75
N CYS A 179 53.23 6.12 42.84
CA CYS A 179 52.16 5.24 42.38
C CYS A 179 51.28 4.76 43.55
N VAL A 180 49.94 4.67 43.39
CA VAL A 180 49.05 3.88 44.28
C VAL A 180 47.89 3.26 43.49
N LEU A 181 47.80 1.92 43.47
CA LEU A 181 46.58 1.18 43.13
C LEU A 181 45.65 1.07 44.35
N LYS A 182 44.32 1.09 44.15
CA LYS A 182 43.36 0.49 45.09
C LYS A 182 42.27 -0.32 44.37
N ARG A 183 42.02 -1.54 44.87
CA ARG A 183 40.95 -2.46 44.45
C ARG A 183 39.68 -2.22 45.28
N HIS A 184 38.52 -2.54 44.73
CA HIS A 184 37.27 -2.74 45.50
C HIS A 184 37.11 -4.22 45.89
N PRO A 185 36.61 -4.54 47.11
CA PRO A 185 36.15 -5.87 47.48
C PRO A 185 34.63 -6.06 47.32
N VAL A 186 34.22 -7.32 47.23
CA VAL A 186 32.83 -7.81 47.15
C VAL A 186 32.37 -8.28 48.53
N HIS A 187 31.08 -8.16 48.85
CA HIS A 187 30.43 -8.94 49.93
C HIS A 187 29.03 -9.40 49.53
N THR A 188 28.59 -10.51 50.13
CA THR A 188 27.48 -11.37 49.65
C THR A 188 26.53 -11.79 50.78
N SER A 189 25.21 -11.82 50.51
CA SER A 189 24.19 -12.73 51.12
C SER A 189 23.89 -12.54 52.63
N PRO A 190 22.78 -13.08 53.22
CA PRO A 190 21.94 -14.21 52.77
C PRO A 190 20.39 -14.07 52.88
N LEU A 191 19.72 -15.21 52.63
CA LEU A 191 18.28 -15.45 52.47
C LEU A 191 17.45 -15.33 53.75
N THR A 192 16.12 -15.17 53.61
CA THR A 192 15.10 -16.04 54.25
C THR A 192 13.67 -15.81 53.72
N SER A 193 12.83 -16.84 53.79
CA SER A 193 11.36 -16.85 53.61
C SER A 193 10.78 -17.83 54.68
N PRO A 194 9.48 -17.77 55.10
CA PRO A 194 8.37 -18.30 54.28
C PRO A 194 6.91 -17.80 54.57
N LEU A 195 5.99 -18.23 53.68
CA LEU A 195 4.58 -18.69 53.89
C LEU A 195 3.41 -17.80 54.38
N ASP A 196 2.24 -18.11 53.77
CA ASP A 196 0.82 -18.03 54.18
C ASP A 196 0.06 -16.72 54.47
N ALA A 197 -0.98 -16.43 53.66
CA ALA A 197 -2.40 -16.66 54.00
C ALA A 197 -3.40 -15.99 53.01
N LEU A 198 -4.48 -16.69 52.66
CA LEU A 198 -5.68 -16.17 51.99
C LEU A 198 -6.83 -16.06 53.02
N PRO A 199 -7.82 -15.17 52.82
CA PRO A 199 -9.18 -15.72 52.67
C PRO A 199 -10.08 -14.97 51.68
N SER A 200 -11.15 -15.66 51.28
CA SER A 200 -12.17 -15.24 50.31
C SER A 200 -13.52 -14.86 50.97
N VAL A 201 -14.18 -13.79 50.53
CA VAL A 201 -15.62 -13.52 50.81
C VAL A 201 -16.31 -12.82 49.62
N ILE A 202 -17.52 -13.28 49.27
CA ILE A 202 -18.45 -12.84 48.19
C ILE A 202 -19.86 -13.12 48.75
N PRO A 203 -20.87 -12.21 48.77
CA PRO A 203 -21.55 -11.61 47.60
C PRO A 203 -22.18 -10.20 47.90
N PRO A 204 -23.30 -9.71 47.29
CA PRO A 204 -23.84 -9.80 45.91
C PRO A 204 -24.12 -8.42 45.24
N ASN A 205 -24.63 -8.46 44.00
CA ASN A 205 -25.47 -7.45 43.32
C ASN A 205 -24.90 -6.03 43.05
N LEU A 206 -24.48 -5.80 41.80
CA LEU A 206 -25.02 -4.67 41.03
C LEU A 206 -25.11 -5.01 39.53
N SER A 207 -26.14 -4.50 38.87
CA SER A 207 -26.53 -4.83 37.49
C SER A 207 -25.56 -4.30 36.42
N LEU A 208 -25.36 -5.11 35.37
CA LEU A 208 -24.70 -4.71 34.13
C LEU A 208 -25.57 -3.71 33.33
N PRO A 209 -25.04 -2.53 32.97
CA PRO A 209 -25.52 -1.77 31.82
C PRO A 209 -24.70 -2.14 30.57
N MET A 210 -25.38 -2.40 29.45
CA MET A 210 -24.72 -2.46 28.14
C MET A 210 -24.13 -1.09 27.79
N PRO A 211 -22.89 -1.00 27.25
CA PRO A 211 -22.37 0.27 26.76
C PRO A 211 -23.12 0.69 25.50
N SER A 212 -23.76 1.85 25.56
CA SER A 212 -24.34 2.54 24.41
C SER A 212 -23.28 2.92 23.37
N LEU A 213 -23.69 3.04 22.12
CA LEU A 213 -22.90 3.70 21.09
C LEU A 213 -22.69 5.18 21.49
N ASP A 214 -21.50 5.53 21.98
CA ASP A 214 -20.94 6.90 21.93
C ASP A 214 -19.47 6.88 22.39
N ALA A 215 -18.56 6.52 21.47
CA ALA A 215 -17.12 6.45 21.75
C ALA A 215 -16.26 6.81 20.51
N THR A 216 -16.51 7.99 19.92
CA THR A 216 -15.73 8.54 18.79
C THR A 216 -15.01 9.85 19.10
N SER A 217 -14.98 10.28 20.37
CA SER A 217 -14.51 11.62 20.79
C SER A 217 -13.30 11.63 21.76
N SER A 218 -12.72 10.48 22.11
CA SER A 218 -11.73 10.36 23.21
C SER A 218 -10.36 9.76 22.81
N LEU A 219 -9.94 9.90 21.54
CA LEU A 219 -8.60 9.51 21.07
C LEU A 219 -7.66 10.68 20.77
N THR A 220 -8.02 11.90 21.20
CA THR A 220 -7.27 13.15 20.95
C THR A 220 -6.85 13.84 22.25
N HIS A 221 -5.94 13.23 23.03
CA HIS A 221 -5.18 13.99 24.03
C HIS A 221 -3.71 13.55 24.12
N ASN A 222 -2.87 14.45 23.61
CA ASN A 222 -1.62 14.93 24.21
C ASN A 222 -0.59 13.89 24.70
N VAL A 223 0.30 13.49 23.79
CA VAL A 223 1.72 13.29 24.17
C VAL A 223 2.43 14.64 24.01
N PRO A 224 2.89 15.30 25.08
CA PRO A 224 3.68 16.52 24.96
C PRO A 224 5.10 16.16 24.49
N VAL A 225 5.37 16.31 23.20
CA VAL A 225 6.73 16.26 22.65
C VAL A 225 7.36 17.64 22.84
N SER A 226 7.88 17.90 24.04
CA SER A 226 8.73 19.06 24.31
C SER A 226 10.12 18.85 23.71
N LEU A 227 10.30 19.32 22.47
CA LEU A 227 11.63 19.44 21.88
C LEU A 227 12.45 20.51 22.63
N PRO A 228 13.77 20.32 22.83
CA PRO A 228 14.63 21.38 23.35
C PRO A 228 14.63 22.60 22.40
N SER A 229 14.51 23.80 22.94
CA SER A 229 14.41 25.06 22.21
C SER A 229 15.67 25.48 21.44
N SER A 230 16.75 24.68 21.49
CA SER A 230 18.04 24.93 20.85
C SER A 230 18.28 24.15 19.54
N LEU A 231 17.28 23.44 19.00
CA LEU A 231 17.42 22.58 17.81
C LEU A 231 16.74 23.09 16.51
N ASN A 232 16.21 24.31 16.47
CA ASN A 232 15.31 24.76 15.38
C ASN A 232 15.97 24.99 14.00
N ASP A 233 17.29 25.14 13.90
CA ASP A 233 17.93 25.67 12.68
C ASP A 233 18.37 24.63 11.63
N GLN A 234 18.03 23.33 11.79
CA GLN A 234 18.33 22.28 10.81
C GLN A 234 17.18 21.28 10.62
N VAL A 235 15.98 21.77 10.32
CA VAL A 235 14.82 20.91 9.99
C VAL A 235 14.95 20.33 8.58
N ILE A 236 15.04 19.01 8.50
CA ILE A 236 15.20 18.25 7.26
C ILE A 236 13.95 17.41 7.04
N LEU A 237 13.20 17.79 5.99
CA LEU A 237 11.79 17.41 5.74
C LEU A 237 10.86 17.85 6.89
N SER A 238 10.25 19.04 6.78
CA SER A 238 9.31 19.51 7.82
C SER A 238 8.07 18.60 7.92
N PRO A 239 7.49 18.40 9.12
CA PRO A 239 6.24 17.65 9.29
C PRO A 239 5.10 18.17 8.41
N GLU A 240 5.10 19.46 8.11
CA GLU A 240 4.15 20.16 7.24
C GLU A 240 4.27 19.67 5.79
N LEU A 241 5.49 19.52 5.28
CA LEU A 241 5.76 19.01 3.94
C LEU A 241 5.36 17.53 3.81
N ILE A 242 5.60 16.71 4.84
CA ILE A 242 5.15 15.31 4.88
C ILE A 242 3.61 15.24 4.78
N LYS A 243 2.90 16.11 5.52
CA LYS A 243 1.44 16.24 5.44
C LYS A 243 0.96 16.72 4.07
N GLU A 244 1.70 17.63 3.42
CA GLU A 244 1.38 18.12 2.08
C GLU A 244 1.54 17.01 1.01
N ILE A 245 2.64 16.24 1.05
CA ILE A 245 2.84 15.07 0.16
C ILE A 245 1.74 14.04 0.37
N ALA A 246 1.39 13.72 1.62
CA ALA A 246 0.33 12.77 1.93
C ALA A 246 -1.05 13.26 1.44
N PHE A 247 -1.35 14.55 1.60
CA PHE A 247 -2.57 15.17 1.09
C PHE A 247 -2.64 15.10 -0.45
N LEU A 248 -1.57 15.48 -1.16
CA LEU A 248 -1.52 15.45 -2.62
C LEU A 248 -1.59 14.01 -3.17
N SER A 249 -0.92 13.05 -2.52
CA SER A 249 -1.00 11.62 -2.86
C SER A 249 -2.44 11.12 -2.80
N VAL A 250 -3.19 11.49 -1.75
CA VAL A 250 -4.60 11.11 -1.60
C VAL A 250 -5.51 11.87 -2.56
N LEU A 251 -5.25 13.15 -2.83
CA LEU A 251 -6.00 13.91 -3.83
C LEU A 251 -5.92 13.21 -5.19
N LEU A 252 -4.71 12.82 -5.61
CA LEU A 252 -4.47 12.08 -6.86
C LEU A 252 -5.05 10.65 -6.81
N TYR A 253 -5.08 10.00 -5.65
CA TYR A 253 -5.85 8.75 -5.47
C TYR A 253 -7.35 8.97 -5.72
N THR A 254 -7.94 10.08 -5.25
CA THR A 254 -9.37 10.37 -5.48
C THR A 254 -9.74 10.70 -6.93
N VAL A 255 -8.79 11.12 -7.76
CA VAL A 255 -8.99 11.41 -9.20
C VAL A 255 -8.04 10.59 -10.08
N ASN A 256 -7.84 9.32 -9.71
CA ASN A 256 -6.99 8.38 -10.46
C ASN A 256 -7.69 7.97 -11.79
N PRO A 257 -6.95 7.54 -12.82
CA PRO A 257 -7.55 7.15 -14.10
C PRO A 257 -8.56 6.00 -13.97
N ALA A 258 -8.29 4.98 -13.15
CA ALA A 258 -9.21 3.85 -12.94
C ALA A 258 -10.41 4.16 -12.02
N THR A 259 -10.77 5.43 -11.80
CA THR A 259 -11.79 5.83 -10.81
C THR A 259 -13.15 5.17 -11.04
N ILE A 260 -13.55 4.89 -12.29
CA ILE A 260 -14.79 4.15 -12.58
C ILE A 260 -14.82 2.79 -11.87
N PHE A 261 -13.77 1.96 -12.03
CA PHE A 261 -13.61 0.67 -11.35
C PHE A 261 -13.54 0.77 -9.82
N MET A 262 -13.20 1.95 -9.28
CA MET A 262 -13.21 2.22 -7.84
C MET A 262 -14.61 2.62 -7.30
N CYS A 263 -15.53 3.01 -8.19
CA CYS A 263 -16.90 3.42 -7.86
C CYS A 263 -17.97 2.36 -8.18
N THR A 264 -17.78 1.57 -9.23
CA THR A 264 -18.70 0.51 -9.69
C THR A 264 -18.59 -0.78 -8.83
N ALA A 265 -19.37 -1.82 -9.15
CA ALA A 265 -19.43 -3.09 -8.41
C ALA A 265 -18.20 -4.01 -8.66
N TYR A 266 -17.01 -3.49 -8.33
CA TYR A 266 -15.69 -4.06 -8.63
C TYR A 266 -14.81 -4.25 -7.39
N THR A 267 -13.74 -5.03 -7.53
CA THR A 267 -12.84 -5.39 -6.42
C THR A 267 -11.73 -4.39 -6.11
N GLU A 268 -11.42 -3.47 -7.02
CA GLU A 268 -10.30 -2.52 -6.95
C GLU A 268 -10.22 -1.78 -5.62
N SER A 269 -11.34 -1.22 -5.14
CA SER A 269 -11.40 -0.47 -3.89
C SER A 269 -11.23 -1.34 -2.64
N LEU A 270 -11.83 -2.55 -2.63
CA LEU A 270 -11.67 -3.51 -1.53
C LEU A 270 -10.25 -4.06 -1.48
N PHE A 271 -9.64 -4.31 -2.65
CA PHE A 271 -8.25 -4.76 -2.75
C PHE A 271 -7.27 -3.67 -2.29
N ALA A 272 -7.47 -2.41 -2.71
CA ALA A 272 -6.67 -1.28 -2.26
C ALA A 272 -6.77 -1.05 -0.75
N LEU A 273 -7.97 -1.21 -0.17
CA LEU A 273 -8.19 -1.18 1.28
C LEU A 273 -7.29 -2.18 2.00
N PHE A 274 -7.38 -3.46 1.67
CA PHE A 274 -6.58 -4.50 2.31
C PHE A 274 -5.07 -4.30 2.08
N THR A 275 -4.69 -3.92 0.86
CA THR A 275 -3.31 -3.70 0.44
C THR A 275 -2.63 -2.57 1.25
N PHE A 276 -3.20 -1.37 1.24
CA PHE A 276 -2.60 -0.22 1.93
C PHE A 276 -2.68 -0.36 3.45
N SER A 277 -3.74 -0.98 3.98
CA SER A 277 -3.86 -1.28 5.42
C SER A 277 -2.81 -2.30 5.88
N GLY A 278 -2.56 -3.34 5.07
CA GLY A 278 -1.53 -4.33 5.37
C GLY A 278 -0.12 -3.72 5.35
N MET A 279 0.21 -2.95 4.31
CA MET A 279 1.46 -2.18 4.24
C MET A 279 1.65 -1.27 5.47
N LEU A 280 0.58 -0.59 5.91
CA LEU A 280 0.60 0.22 7.12
C LEU A 280 0.88 -0.64 8.37
N ALA A 281 0.24 -1.80 8.49
CA ALA A 281 0.52 -2.74 9.59
C ALA A 281 1.99 -3.24 9.59
N VAL A 282 2.59 -3.54 8.43
CA VAL A 282 4.03 -3.86 8.33
C VAL A 282 4.90 -2.70 8.80
N SER A 283 4.58 -1.46 8.42
CA SER A 283 5.33 -0.26 8.84
C SER A 283 5.25 0.01 10.36
N HIS A 284 4.27 -0.57 11.04
CA HIS A 284 4.14 -0.61 12.50
C HIS A 284 4.68 -1.92 13.14
N SER A 285 5.31 -2.80 12.36
CA SER A 285 5.77 -4.14 12.75
C SER A 285 4.67 -5.06 13.33
N ARG A 286 3.40 -4.83 12.96
CA ARG A 286 2.24 -5.63 13.40
C ARG A 286 1.94 -6.74 12.39
N LEU A 287 2.88 -7.65 12.21
CA LEU A 287 2.89 -8.58 11.07
C LEU A 287 1.70 -9.55 11.02
N TYR A 288 1.20 -10.04 12.16
CA TYR A 288 -0.01 -10.88 12.18
C TYR A 288 -1.26 -10.13 11.69
N ILE A 289 -1.39 -8.83 12.03
CA ILE A 289 -2.47 -7.99 11.50
C ILE A 289 -2.26 -7.77 9.99
N SER A 290 -1.03 -7.54 9.55
CA SER A 290 -0.72 -7.47 8.12
C SER A 290 -1.07 -8.76 7.38
N SER A 291 -0.84 -9.92 8.00
CA SER A 291 -1.11 -11.23 7.40
C SER A 291 -2.61 -11.44 7.21
N LEU A 292 -3.43 -11.06 8.19
CA LEU A 292 -4.90 -11.08 8.08
C LEU A 292 -5.42 -10.11 7.01
N LEU A 293 -4.82 -8.92 6.90
CA LEU A 293 -5.18 -7.94 5.86
C LEU A 293 -4.76 -8.43 4.47
N PHE A 294 -3.57 -9.00 4.32
CA PHE A 294 -3.13 -9.63 3.06
C PHE A 294 -3.94 -10.89 2.72
N ALA A 295 -4.43 -11.64 3.72
CA ALA A 295 -5.41 -12.70 3.51
C ALA A 295 -6.71 -12.15 2.89
N GLY A 296 -7.20 -11.00 3.37
CA GLY A 296 -8.32 -10.27 2.76
C GLY A 296 -8.03 -9.85 1.32
N ALA A 297 -6.82 -9.37 1.03
CA ALA A 297 -6.40 -9.05 -0.35
C ALA A 297 -6.38 -10.31 -1.25
N CYS A 298 -5.77 -11.41 -0.80
CA CYS A 298 -5.76 -12.71 -1.47
C CYS A 298 -7.16 -13.30 -1.69
N ALA A 299 -8.09 -13.06 -0.76
CA ALA A 299 -9.49 -13.47 -0.88
C ALA A 299 -10.31 -12.56 -1.82
N THR A 300 -9.77 -11.39 -2.18
CA THR A 300 -10.40 -10.40 -3.07
C THR A 300 -9.87 -10.52 -4.50
N ARG A 301 -8.56 -10.81 -4.69
CA ARG A 301 -7.90 -10.99 -5.99
C ARG A 301 -6.62 -11.85 -5.85
N SER A 302 -6.24 -12.53 -6.92
CA SER A 302 -5.01 -13.34 -7.04
C SER A 302 -3.71 -12.57 -6.78
N ASN A 303 -3.64 -11.28 -7.15
CA ASN A 303 -2.45 -10.44 -6.95
C ASN A 303 -2.17 -10.08 -5.48
N GLY A 304 -3.06 -10.46 -4.55
CA GLY A 304 -2.77 -10.41 -3.11
C GLY A 304 -1.53 -11.22 -2.70
N ILE A 305 -1.20 -12.30 -3.44
CA ILE A 305 -0.02 -13.15 -3.19
C ILE A 305 1.27 -12.31 -3.13
N VAL A 306 1.40 -11.30 -3.99
CA VAL A 306 2.62 -10.46 -4.10
C VAL A 306 2.92 -9.74 -2.78
N LEU A 307 1.89 -9.51 -1.95
CA LEU A 307 2.02 -8.79 -0.68
C LEU A 307 2.81 -9.56 0.38
N ILE A 308 2.97 -10.89 0.26
CA ILE A 308 3.85 -11.65 1.15
C ILE A 308 5.30 -11.15 1.10
N GLY A 309 5.71 -10.52 -0.01
CA GLY A 309 7.02 -9.90 -0.16
C GLY A 309 7.35 -8.87 0.93
N PHE A 310 6.35 -8.17 1.47
CA PHE A 310 6.55 -7.24 2.60
C PHE A 310 6.86 -7.96 3.92
N ILE A 311 6.24 -9.13 4.16
CA ILE A 311 6.50 -9.97 5.34
C ILE A 311 7.90 -10.59 5.23
N LEU A 312 8.22 -11.18 4.08
CA LEU A 312 9.54 -11.75 3.78
C LEU A 312 10.65 -10.70 3.95
N TYR A 313 10.45 -9.50 3.39
CA TYR A 313 11.42 -8.41 3.49
C TYR A 313 11.63 -7.94 4.94
N HIS A 314 10.57 -7.79 5.73
CA HIS A 314 10.67 -7.38 7.14
C HIS A 314 11.49 -8.39 7.95
N HIS A 315 11.19 -9.69 7.84
CA HIS A 315 11.96 -10.74 8.51
C HIS A 315 13.41 -10.80 8.03
N MET A 316 13.67 -10.68 6.72
CA MET A 316 15.02 -10.64 6.16
C MET A 316 15.86 -9.50 6.77
N VAL A 317 15.29 -8.29 6.91
CA VAL A 317 15.99 -7.14 7.49
C VAL A 317 16.33 -7.36 8.98
N HIS A 318 15.48 -8.02 9.75
CA HIS A 318 15.80 -8.35 11.15
C HIS A 318 16.85 -9.46 11.26
N VAL A 319 16.78 -10.51 10.44
CA VAL A 319 17.80 -11.55 10.37
C VAL A 319 19.18 -10.98 10.03
N LEU A 320 19.26 -10.06 9.06
CA LEU A 320 20.52 -9.37 8.71
C LEU A 320 21.06 -8.51 9.85
N LYS A 321 20.19 -7.84 10.63
CA LYS A 321 20.59 -7.10 11.84
C LYS A 321 21.12 -8.04 12.93
N ASP A 322 20.50 -9.20 13.10
CA ASP A 322 20.92 -10.22 14.07
C ASP A 322 22.31 -10.80 13.76
N PHE A 323 22.60 -11.07 12.49
CA PHE A 323 23.95 -11.44 12.05
C PHE A 323 24.96 -10.30 12.29
N ALA A 324 24.58 -9.06 12.02
CA ALA A 324 25.45 -7.90 12.21
C ALA A 324 25.77 -7.61 13.70
N ALA A 325 24.91 -8.03 14.63
CA ALA A 325 25.04 -7.73 16.07
C ALA A 325 26.17 -8.50 16.79
N ARG A 326 26.88 -9.43 16.12
CA ARG A 326 28.04 -10.20 16.66
C ARG A 326 27.80 -10.84 18.04
N GLY A 327 26.58 -11.30 18.30
CA GLY A 327 26.24 -12.01 19.54
C GLY A 327 26.68 -13.49 19.55
N SER A 328 26.44 -14.18 20.67
CA SER A 328 26.67 -15.62 20.79
C SER A 328 25.96 -16.41 19.69
N ILE A 329 26.66 -17.37 19.08
CA ILE A 329 26.20 -18.20 17.96
C ILE A 329 24.86 -18.86 18.27
N LEU A 330 24.73 -19.48 19.46
CA LEU A 330 23.51 -20.16 19.89
C LEU A 330 22.32 -19.18 20.00
N GLY A 331 22.55 -18.02 20.61
CA GLY A 331 21.51 -17.00 20.77
C GLY A 331 21.05 -16.43 19.42
N THR A 332 21.97 -16.23 18.48
CA THR A 332 21.65 -15.76 17.12
C THR A 332 20.89 -16.84 16.33
N GLY A 333 21.28 -18.11 16.45
CA GLY A 333 20.54 -19.24 15.88
C GLY A 333 19.08 -19.31 16.38
N MET A 334 18.86 -19.15 17.69
CA MET A 334 17.51 -19.12 18.27
C MET A 334 16.63 -17.98 17.73
N ARG A 335 17.19 -16.78 17.52
CA ARG A 335 16.44 -15.64 16.95
C ARG A 335 16.10 -15.84 15.48
N ILE A 336 17.02 -16.42 14.70
CA ILE A 336 16.77 -16.79 13.30
C ILE A 336 15.67 -17.85 13.20
N LEU A 337 15.71 -18.90 14.02
CA LEU A 337 14.66 -19.93 14.07
C LEU A 337 13.29 -19.34 14.43
N LYS A 338 13.23 -18.42 15.42
CA LYS A 338 12.02 -17.69 15.77
C LYS A 338 11.49 -16.89 14.58
N HIS A 339 12.33 -16.11 13.90
CA HIS A 339 11.92 -15.34 12.73
C HIS A 339 11.45 -16.23 11.57
N GLY A 340 12.09 -17.37 11.33
CA GLY A 340 11.65 -18.35 10.33
C GLY A 340 10.26 -18.92 10.64
N PHE A 341 10.01 -19.29 11.90
CA PHE A 341 8.72 -19.81 12.34
C PHE A 341 7.60 -18.76 12.28
N GLU A 342 7.86 -17.54 12.77
CA GLU A 342 6.92 -16.42 12.69
C GLU A 342 6.57 -16.09 11.23
N MET A 343 7.59 -16.00 10.35
CA MET A 343 7.42 -15.76 8.92
C MET A 343 6.56 -16.85 8.25
N MET A 344 6.81 -18.13 8.57
CA MET A 344 6.04 -19.26 8.03
C MET A 344 4.55 -19.17 8.40
N LEU A 345 4.23 -18.91 9.68
CA LEU A 345 2.83 -18.75 10.12
C LEU A 345 2.15 -17.54 9.44
N GLN A 346 2.85 -16.41 9.34
CA GLN A 346 2.34 -15.19 8.72
C GLN A 346 2.07 -15.35 7.22
N VAL A 347 2.97 -16.00 6.49
CA VAL A 347 2.79 -16.34 5.06
C VAL A 347 1.64 -17.32 4.89
N LEU A 348 1.53 -18.35 5.74
CA LEU A 348 0.41 -19.30 5.70
C LEU A 348 -0.94 -18.60 5.90
N ILE A 349 -1.06 -17.71 6.89
CA ILE A 349 -2.27 -16.90 7.12
C ILE A 349 -2.62 -16.05 5.88
N ALA A 350 -1.62 -15.38 5.29
CA ALA A 350 -1.83 -14.52 4.12
C ALA A 350 -2.25 -15.29 2.86
N LEU A 351 -1.75 -16.51 2.66
CA LEU A 351 -2.06 -17.34 1.49
C LEU A 351 -3.29 -18.23 1.66
N LEU A 352 -3.75 -18.48 2.89
CA LEU A 352 -4.83 -19.43 3.18
C LEU A 352 -6.09 -19.20 2.32
N PRO A 353 -6.62 -17.98 2.11
CA PRO A 353 -7.84 -17.81 1.31
C PRO A 353 -7.63 -18.07 -0.18
N PHE A 354 -6.44 -17.76 -0.71
CA PHE A 354 -6.10 -18.10 -2.10
C PHE A 354 -6.06 -19.61 -2.28
N LEU A 355 -5.33 -20.31 -1.40
CA LEU A 355 -5.20 -21.77 -1.44
C LEU A 355 -6.56 -22.47 -1.26
N ALA A 356 -7.38 -22.01 -0.31
CA ALA A 356 -8.73 -22.51 -0.10
C ALA A 356 -9.61 -22.33 -1.35
N PHE A 357 -9.53 -21.19 -2.04
CA PHE A 357 -10.30 -20.96 -3.25
C PHE A 357 -9.79 -21.77 -4.46
N GLN A 358 -8.47 -21.98 -4.59
CA GLN A 358 -7.93 -22.90 -5.60
C GLN A 358 -8.39 -24.34 -5.34
N MET A 359 -8.35 -24.83 -4.08
CA MET A 359 -8.83 -26.18 -3.75
C MET A 359 -10.34 -26.32 -4.00
N TYR A 360 -11.17 -25.34 -3.61
CA TYR A 360 -12.59 -25.32 -3.92
C TYR A 360 -12.85 -25.42 -5.42
N SER A 361 -12.17 -24.56 -6.21
CA SER A 361 -12.31 -24.53 -7.68
C SER A 361 -11.89 -25.86 -8.30
N TYR A 362 -10.79 -26.46 -7.84
CA TYR A 362 -10.31 -27.75 -8.32
C TYR A 362 -11.37 -28.85 -8.14
N HIS A 363 -12.03 -28.91 -6.98
CA HIS A 363 -13.11 -29.89 -6.74
C HIS A 363 -14.38 -29.61 -7.56
N GLN A 364 -14.64 -28.37 -7.99
CA GLN A 364 -15.73 -28.08 -8.95
C GLN A 364 -15.37 -28.52 -10.38
N PHE A 365 -14.12 -28.34 -10.81
CA PHE A 365 -13.67 -28.74 -12.14
C PHE A 365 -13.40 -30.26 -12.29
N CYS A 366 -12.93 -30.90 -11.22
CA CYS A 366 -12.45 -32.28 -11.21
C CYS A 366 -13.18 -33.14 -10.15
N PRO A 367 -14.51 -33.32 -10.24
CA PRO A 367 -15.27 -34.12 -9.26
C PRO A 367 -14.95 -35.62 -9.33
N ASP A 368 -14.57 -36.12 -10.50
CA ASP A 368 -14.04 -37.47 -10.70
C ASP A 368 -12.78 -37.38 -11.60
N PRO A 369 -11.59 -37.16 -11.03
CA PRO A 369 -10.36 -36.96 -11.81
C PRO A 369 -10.02 -38.15 -12.73
N ALA A 370 -10.42 -39.37 -12.37
CA ALA A 370 -10.17 -40.57 -13.17
C ALA A 370 -11.04 -40.66 -14.43
N LYS A 371 -12.16 -39.92 -14.48
CA LYS A 371 -13.06 -39.83 -15.65
C LYS A 371 -13.06 -38.47 -16.34
N THR A 372 -12.49 -37.44 -15.70
CA THR A 372 -12.54 -36.05 -16.20
C THR A 372 -11.32 -35.75 -17.06
N ASN A 373 -11.48 -35.84 -18.39
CA ASN A 373 -10.43 -35.56 -19.37
C ASN A 373 -10.18 -34.04 -19.55
N ILE A 374 -9.86 -33.33 -18.47
CA ILE A 374 -9.46 -31.92 -18.47
C ILE A 374 -7.99 -31.85 -18.05
N THR A 375 -7.19 -31.07 -18.79
CA THR A 375 -5.74 -30.93 -18.56
C THR A 375 -5.38 -30.49 -17.14
N LEU A 376 -6.23 -29.68 -16.51
CA LEU A 376 -6.14 -29.27 -15.11
C LEU A 376 -6.12 -30.47 -14.13
N CYS A 377 -6.94 -31.50 -14.35
CA CYS A 377 -7.09 -32.61 -13.40
C CYS A 377 -5.88 -33.56 -13.37
N ASN A 378 -5.09 -33.56 -14.45
CA ASN A 378 -3.89 -34.40 -14.60
C ASN A 378 -2.57 -33.62 -14.45
N ALA A 379 -2.63 -32.32 -14.12
CA ALA A 379 -1.45 -31.48 -13.95
C ALA A 379 -0.72 -31.77 -12.63
N THR A 380 0.61 -31.78 -12.64
CA THR A 380 1.45 -31.97 -11.43
C THR A 380 1.21 -30.90 -10.36
N LEU A 381 0.83 -29.69 -10.78
CA LEU A 381 0.38 -28.61 -9.91
C LEU A 381 -0.92 -28.02 -10.50
N PRO A 382 -2.10 -28.50 -10.07
CA PRO A 382 -3.37 -28.01 -10.60
C PRO A 382 -3.65 -26.60 -10.07
N LEU A 383 -3.62 -25.60 -10.97
CA LEU A 383 -3.95 -24.21 -10.67
C LEU A 383 -5.21 -23.79 -11.45
N PRO A 384 -6.42 -23.96 -10.88
CA PRO A 384 -7.66 -23.62 -11.56
C PRO A 384 -7.72 -22.18 -12.07
N TYR A 385 -7.16 -21.21 -11.33
CA TYR A 385 -7.11 -19.82 -11.78
C TYR A 385 -6.34 -19.66 -13.11
N SER A 386 -5.15 -20.26 -13.21
CA SER A 386 -4.35 -20.22 -14.44
C SER A 386 -4.99 -21.01 -15.58
N TYR A 387 -5.68 -22.12 -15.28
CA TYR A 387 -6.47 -22.85 -16.27
C TYR A 387 -7.62 -21.98 -16.81
N VAL A 388 -8.43 -21.37 -15.94
CA VAL A 388 -9.58 -20.54 -16.34
C VAL A 388 -9.12 -19.31 -17.14
N GLN A 389 -8.03 -18.65 -16.72
CA GLN A 389 -7.43 -17.55 -17.48
C GLN A 389 -6.99 -17.96 -18.89
N LYS A 390 -6.44 -19.17 -19.06
CA LYS A 390 -6.02 -19.68 -20.36
C LYS A 390 -7.19 -20.13 -21.23
N GLU A 391 -8.18 -20.81 -20.63
CA GLU A 391 -9.28 -21.46 -21.36
C GLU A 391 -10.33 -20.47 -21.84
N TYR A 392 -10.74 -19.53 -20.99
CA TYR A 392 -11.86 -18.60 -21.26
C TYR A 392 -11.43 -17.18 -21.60
N TRP A 393 -10.16 -16.85 -21.34
CA TRP A 393 -9.57 -15.53 -21.59
C TRP A 393 -8.29 -15.61 -22.45
N GLU A 394 -7.94 -16.78 -23.02
CA GLU A 394 -6.78 -17.01 -23.90
C GLU A 394 -5.43 -16.45 -23.39
N LEU A 395 -5.33 -16.19 -22.08
CA LEU A 395 -4.19 -15.53 -21.48
C LEU A 395 -2.95 -16.42 -21.53
N GLY A 396 -1.87 -15.86 -22.06
CA GLY A 396 -0.58 -16.52 -22.21
C GLY A 396 0.53 -15.50 -22.43
N PHE A 397 1.78 -15.98 -22.37
CA PHE A 397 2.96 -15.15 -22.54
C PHE A 397 2.96 -14.51 -23.95
N LEU A 398 2.89 -13.19 -24.01
CA LEU A 398 2.85 -12.38 -25.24
C LEU A 398 1.69 -12.66 -26.22
N ASN A 399 0.73 -13.55 -25.92
CA ASN A 399 -0.43 -13.84 -26.78
C ASN A 399 -1.21 -12.59 -27.23
N PHE A 400 -1.19 -11.52 -26.42
CA PHE A 400 -1.92 -10.28 -26.67
C PHE A 400 -1.25 -9.30 -27.66
N TYR A 401 -0.02 -9.58 -28.11
CA TYR A 401 0.78 -8.65 -28.94
C TYR A 401 0.39 -8.67 -30.42
N GLU A 402 -0.88 -8.37 -30.72
CA GLU A 402 -1.41 -8.22 -32.08
C GLU A 402 -1.52 -6.75 -32.52
N LEU A 403 -1.42 -6.49 -33.83
CA LEU A 403 -1.62 -5.15 -34.41
C LEU A 403 -3.03 -4.57 -34.14
N LYS A 404 -4.05 -5.42 -33.97
CA LYS A 404 -5.41 -4.99 -33.62
C LYS A 404 -5.49 -4.34 -32.23
N GLN A 405 -4.54 -4.67 -31.34
CA GLN A 405 -4.55 -4.24 -29.94
C GLN A 405 -3.84 -2.89 -29.71
N ILE A 406 -3.30 -2.25 -30.75
CA ILE A 406 -2.60 -0.95 -30.66
C ILE A 406 -3.36 0.11 -29.85
N PRO A 407 -4.70 0.30 -29.98
CA PRO A 407 -5.44 1.26 -29.16
C PRO A 407 -5.32 1.00 -27.64
N HIS A 408 -5.29 -0.27 -27.23
CA HIS A 408 -5.15 -0.67 -25.83
C HIS A 408 -3.72 -0.45 -25.32
N PHE A 409 -2.69 -0.67 -26.17
CA PHE A 409 -1.32 -0.28 -25.83
C PHE A 409 -1.21 1.23 -25.62
N ILE A 410 -1.81 2.05 -26.47
CA ILE A 410 -1.83 3.52 -26.33
C ILE A 410 -2.50 3.95 -25.01
N SER A 411 -3.62 3.33 -24.61
CA SER A 411 -4.31 3.68 -23.35
C SER A 411 -3.56 3.21 -22.09
N ALA A 412 -2.75 2.15 -22.20
CA ALA A 412 -1.93 1.62 -21.10
C ALA A 412 -0.56 2.30 -20.96
N THR A 413 0.04 2.79 -22.05
CA THR A 413 1.38 3.42 -22.05
C THR A 413 1.55 4.51 -20.97
N PRO A 414 0.58 5.41 -20.71
CA PRO A 414 0.71 6.39 -19.63
C PRO A 414 0.90 5.77 -18.23
N MET A 415 0.26 4.64 -17.92
CA MET A 415 0.48 3.98 -16.63
C MET A 415 1.91 3.42 -16.51
N PHE A 416 2.44 2.83 -17.59
CA PHE A 416 3.83 2.37 -17.64
C PHE A 416 4.83 3.52 -17.48
N ILE A 417 4.57 4.69 -18.06
CA ILE A 417 5.42 5.89 -17.88
C ILE A 417 5.35 6.37 -16.43
N LEU A 418 4.14 6.55 -15.89
CA LEU A 418 3.91 7.06 -14.53
C LEU A 418 4.55 6.16 -13.45
N ALA A 419 4.47 4.84 -13.61
CA ALA A 419 5.09 3.87 -12.73
C ALA A 419 6.60 3.64 -13.02
N GLY A 420 7.02 3.79 -14.27
CA GLY A 420 8.40 3.55 -14.72
C GLY A 420 9.38 4.64 -14.27
N ILE A 421 8.97 5.91 -14.24
CA ILE A 421 9.84 7.02 -13.80
C ILE A 421 10.39 6.83 -12.37
N PRO A 422 9.58 6.58 -11.31
CA PRO A 422 10.11 6.37 -9.97
C PRO A 422 10.98 5.11 -9.85
N LEU A 423 10.64 4.03 -10.57
CA LEU A 423 11.47 2.81 -10.62
C LEU A 423 12.85 3.09 -11.25
N TRP A 424 12.88 3.72 -12.43
CA TRP A 424 14.12 4.07 -13.13
C TRP A 424 15.03 4.93 -12.26
N ARG A 425 14.46 5.87 -11.48
CA ARG A 425 15.22 6.69 -10.54
C ARG A 425 15.80 5.90 -9.37
N TYR A 426 14.97 5.09 -8.74
CA TYR A 426 15.39 4.23 -7.63
C TYR A 426 16.57 3.34 -8.05
N PHE A 427 16.45 2.64 -9.18
CA PHE A 427 17.52 1.78 -9.68
C PHE A 427 18.74 2.56 -10.21
N LYS A 428 18.55 3.70 -10.90
CA LYS A 428 19.67 4.54 -11.35
C LYS A 428 20.50 5.03 -10.17
N LEU A 429 19.85 5.49 -9.08
CA LEU A 429 20.55 5.92 -7.86
C LEU A 429 21.26 4.73 -7.19
N ALA A 430 20.58 3.59 -7.02
CA ALA A 430 21.17 2.38 -6.45
C ALA A 430 22.42 1.90 -7.22
N VAL A 431 22.34 1.80 -8.56
CA VAL A 431 23.46 1.40 -9.42
C VAL A 431 24.59 2.42 -9.39
N THR A 432 24.29 3.73 -9.48
CA THR A 432 25.33 4.78 -9.42
C THR A 432 26.10 4.71 -8.11
N ASN A 433 25.39 4.61 -6.98
CA ASN A 433 26.00 4.56 -5.65
C ASN A 433 26.77 3.23 -5.42
N THR A 434 26.30 2.12 -5.99
CA THR A 434 27.00 0.81 -5.91
C THR A 434 28.25 0.78 -6.77
N GLY A 435 28.23 1.38 -7.97
CA GLY A 435 29.41 1.57 -8.81
C GLY A 435 30.46 2.45 -8.14
N HIS A 436 30.05 3.53 -7.48
CA HIS A 436 30.96 4.33 -6.65
C HIS A 436 31.55 3.54 -5.48
N TRP A 437 30.81 2.62 -4.87
CA TRP A 437 31.32 1.73 -3.82
C TRP A 437 32.34 0.69 -4.36
N LEU A 438 32.11 0.11 -5.54
CA LEU A 438 33.00 -0.88 -6.16
C LEU A 438 34.31 -0.28 -6.70
N PHE A 439 34.25 0.92 -7.28
CA PHE A 439 35.37 1.47 -8.07
C PHE A 439 36.06 2.69 -7.43
N SER A 440 35.63 3.17 -6.26
CA SER A 440 36.26 4.31 -5.58
C SER A 440 36.87 3.95 -4.23
N ASN A 441 38.19 4.16 -4.11
CA ASN A 441 38.90 4.07 -2.83
C ASN A 441 38.54 5.22 -1.86
N LYS A 442 37.71 6.20 -2.28
CA LYS A 442 37.18 7.24 -1.40
C LYS A 442 35.88 6.79 -0.74
N GLN A 443 36.05 6.36 0.51
CA GLN A 443 35.04 5.89 1.45
C GLN A 443 33.80 6.79 1.59
N ARG A 444 32.67 6.16 1.97
CA ARG A 444 31.33 6.71 2.33
C ARG A 444 30.30 6.80 1.19
N TYR A 445 29.76 5.63 0.86
CA TYR A 445 28.29 5.50 0.74
C TYR A 445 27.69 5.94 2.09
N ASP A 446 26.74 6.88 2.10
CA ASP A 446 26.12 7.32 3.35
C ASP A 446 25.20 6.23 3.91
N ARG A 447 25.46 5.79 5.14
CA ARG A 447 24.65 4.80 5.87
C ARG A 447 23.17 5.20 5.91
N HIS A 448 22.89 6.49 5.91
CA HIS A 448 21.53 7.01 5.91
C HIS A 448 20.79 6.78 4.57
N GLN A 449 21.45 6.98 3.42
CA GLN A 449 20.84 6.72 2.11
C GLN A 449 20.46 5.24 1.95
N MET A 450 21.34 4.34 2.40
CA MET A 450 21.13 2.89 2.38
C MET A 450 19.89 2.46 3.18
N TYR A 451 19.53 3.24 4.21
CA TYR A 451 18.35 2.99 5.03
C TYR A 451 17.05 3.47 4.35
N ILE A 452 17.03 4.65 3.72
CA ILE A 452 15.86 5.08 2.93
C ILE A 452 15.62 4.10 1.77
N ASP A 453 16.69 3.64 1.12
CA ASP A 453 16.60 2.62 0.08
C ASP A 453 15.97 1.33 0.60
N SER A 454 16.35 0.89 1.80
CA SER A 454 15.76 -0.27 2.48
C SER A 454 14.28 -0.07 2.82
N VAL A 455 13.88 1.12 3.29
CA VAL A 455 12.47 1.41 3.62
C VAL A 455 11.56 1.41 2.37
N LEU A 456 12.06 1.91 1.23
CA LEU A 456 11.29 1.98 -0.02
C LEU A 456 11.38 0.70 -0.88
N PHE A 457 12.42 -0.13 -0.68
CA PHE A 457 12.69 -1.34 -1.44
C PHE A 457 11.46 -2.24 -1.68
N PRO A 458 10.68 -2.67 -0.67
CA PRO A 458 9.59 -3.62 -0.91
C PRO A 458 8.47 -3.02 -1.77
N TYR A 459 8.22 -1.71 -1.67
CA TYR A 459 7.25 -1.00 -2.51
C TYR A 459 7.72 -0.90 -3.97
N MET A 460 9.01 -0.66 -4.19
CA MET A 460 9.61 -0.63 -5.52
C MET A 460 9.67 -2.02 -6.16
N MET A 461 10.03 -3.06 -5.40
CA MET A 461 10.00 -4.44 -5.90
C MET A 461 8.59 -4.90 -6.26
N GLN A 462 7.59 -4.56 -5.42
CA GLN A 462 6.20 -4.84 -5.72
C GLN A 462 5.77 -4.14 -7.01
N LEU A 463 6.05 -2.84 -7.17
CA LEU A 463 5.70 -2.10 -8.40
C LEU A 463 6.39 -2.68 -9.64
N LEU A 464 7.67 -3.03 -9.56
CA LEU A 464 8.40 -3.68 -10.64
C LEU A 464 7.76 -5.03 -11.04
N PHE A 465 7.44 -5.87 -10.06
CA PHE A 465 6.77 -7.16 -10.30
C PHE A 465 5.40 -6.95 -10.97
N LEU A 466 4.61 -5.98 -10.50
CA LEU A 466 3.32 -5.64 -11.10
C LEU A 466 3.49 -5.20 -12.56
N LEU A 467 4.48 -4.37 -12.90
CA LEU A 467 4.74 -3.97 -14.29
C LEU A 467 5.20 -5.13 -15.18
N ILE A 468 6.00 -6.07 -14.66
CA ILE A 468 6.41 -7.28 -15.40
C ILE A 468 5.18 -8.17 -15.69
N VAL A 469 4.34 -8.44 -14.68
CA VAL A 469 3.09 -9.20 -14.88
C VAL A 469 2.17 -8.50 -15.88
N ALA A 470 2.03 -7.18 -15.76
CA ALA A 470 1.25 -6.33 -16.64
C ALA A 470 1.70 -6.30 -18.10
N ALA A 471 3.01 -6.38 -18.35
CA ALA A 471 3.56 -6.39 -19.71
C ALA A 471 3.48 -7.78 -20.37
N PHE A 472 3.71 -8.86 -19.62
CA PHE A 472 3.95 -10.19 -20.22
C PHE A 472 2.83 -11.22 -20.02
N PHE A 473 1.99 -11.06 -18.98
CA PHE A 473 1.08 -12.12 -18.51
C PHE A 473 -0.38 -11.64 -18.27
N MET A 474 -0.72 -10.44 -18.74
CA MET A 474 -2.04 -9.84 -18.55
C MET A 474 -2.44 -9.00 -19.77
N TYR A 475 -3.74 -8.89 -20.01
CA TYR A 475 -4.33 -7.92 -20.93
C TYR A 475 -3.86 -6.49 -20.63
N ILE A 476 -3.25 -5.80 -21.61
CA ILE A 476 -2.60 -4.49 -21.39
C ILE A 476 -3.58 -3.41 -20.92
N GLN A 477 -4.83 -3.52 -21.37
CA GLN A 477 -5.97 -2.70 -20.97
C GLN A 477 -6.26 -2.73 -19.45
N VAL A 478 -5.93 -3.84 -18.76
CA VAL A 478 -6.14 -4.00 -17.32
C VAL A 478 -5.04 -3.33 -16.48
N VAL A 479 -3.91 -2.94 -17.08
CA VAL A 479 -2.73 -2.38 -16.38
C VAL A 479 -3.08 -1.19 -15.50
N THR A 480 -3.91 -0.27 -16.00
CA THR A 480 -4.30 0.94 -15.28
C THR A 480 -4.98 0.62 -13.95
N ARG A 481 -6.05 -0.20 -13.96
CA ARG A 481 -6.78 -0.59 -12.73
C ARG A 481 -5.96 -1.50 -11.81
N PHE A 482 -5.08 -2.33 -12.39
CA PHE A 482 -4.18 -3.22 -11.68
C PHE A 482 -3.14 -2.48 -10.84
N VAL A 483 -2.39 -1.55 -11.43
CA VAL A 483 -1.34 -0.80 -10.72
C VAL A 483 -1.94 0.16 -9.69
N VAL A 484 -3.02 0.86 -10.07
CA VAL A 484 -3.73 1.86 -9.24
C VAL A 484 -4.29 1.30 -7.94
N SER A 485 -4.79 0.05 -7.95
CA SER A 485 -5.30 -0.62 -6.75
C SER A 485 -4.22 -1.32 -5.91
N SER A 486 -3.02 -1.53 -6.48
CA SER A 486 -1.99 -2.39 -5.87
C SER A 486 -0.79 -1.65 -5.27
N SER A 487 -0.43 -0.46 -5.76
CA SER A 487 0.81 0.22 -5.35
C SER A 487 0.58 1.66 -4.89
N PRO A 488 1.11 2.07 -3.71
CA PRO A 488 1.06 3.45 -3.26
C PRO A 488 2.07 4.36 -3.99
N VAL A 489 3.09 3.78 -4.65
CA VAL A 489 4.26 4.50 -5.19
C VAL A 489 3.88 5.51 -6.26
N ILE A 490 2.90 5.20 -7.12
CA ILE A 490 2.45 6.13 -8.16
C ILE A 490 1.83 7.42 -7.56
N TYR A 491 1.18 7.31 -6.40
CA TYR A 491 0.58 8.45 -5.70
C TYR A 491 1.62 9.25 -4.94
N TRP A 492 2.61 8.60 -4.33
CA TRP A 492 3.76 9.29 -3.74
C TRP A 492 4.54 10.07 -4.80
N PHE A 493 4.76 9.46 -5.96
CA PHE A 493 5.43 10.10 -7.09
C PHE A 493 4.65 11.32 -7.59
N ALA A 494 3.39 11.13 -7.98
CA ALA A 494 2.57 12.22 -8.48
C ALA A 494 2.32 13.29 -7.39
N GLY A 495 2.14 12.90 -6.12
CA GLY A 495 1.94 13.83 -5.00
C GLY A 495 3.11 14.79 -4.81
N VAL A 496 4.34 14.29 -4.94
CA VAL A 496 5.56 15.13 -4.91
C VAL A 496 5.72 15.96 -6.19
N VAL A 497 5.38 15.43 -7.37
CA VAL A 497 5.40 16.20 -8.62
C VAL A 497 4.51 17.45 -8.53
N PHE A 498 3.39 17.38 -7.80
CA PHE A 498 2.42 18.46 -7.62
C PHE A 498 2.74 19.47 -6.49
N LEU A 499 3.77 19.25 -5.66
CA LEU A 499 4.12 20.17 -4.55
C LEU A 499 4.35 21.62 -5.00
N PRO A 500 3.76 22.64 -4.37
CA PRO A 500 3.95 24.03 -4.77
C PRO A 500 5.38 24.53 -4.49
N LYS A 501 5.88 25.46 -5.31
CA LYS A 501 7.23 26.03 -5.15
C LYS A 501 7.40 26.84 -3.84
N SER A 502 6.30 27.31 -3.24
CA SER A 502 6.30 28.07 -1.97
C SER A 502 6.72 27.24 -0.76
N THR A 503 6.72 25.91 -0.81
CA THR A 503 7.32 25.09 0.27
C THR A 503 8.86 25.14 0.26
N GLU A 504 9.48 25.89 -0.66
CA GLU A 504 10.88 26.34 -0.58
C GLU A 504 11.09 27.59 0.32
N ILE A 505 10.08 28.04 1.09
CA ILE A 505 10.23 29.00 2.21
C ILE A 505 10.88 28.32 3.44
N SER A 506 11.99 27.64 3.19
CA SER A 506 13.09 27.49 4.14
C SER A 506 14.41 27.91 3.50
N SER A 507 14.37 28.52 2.30
CA SER A 507 15.53 29.09 1.61
C SER A 507 16.07 30.36 2.26
N THR A 508 15.23 31.16 2.95
CA THR A 508 15.71 32.27 3.80
C THR A 508 16.44 31.75 5.04
N ALA A 509 15.95 30.68 5.66
CA ALA A 509 16.66 30.00 6.75
C ALA A 509 17.95 29.30 6.24
N SER A 510 17.89 28.61 5.10
CA SER A 510 19.07 27.94 4.53
C SER A 510 20.12 28.93 4.05
N ASN A 511 19.75 30.08 3.49
CA ASN A 511 20.70 31.13 3.10
C ASN A 511 21.37 31.77 4.33
N ALA A 512 20.65 31.99 5.43
CA ALA A 512 21.26 32.43 6.70
C ALA A 512 22.24 31.37 7.29
N VAL A 513 21.98 30.08 7.08
CA VAL A 513 22.91 28.99 7.41
C VAL A 513 24.08 28.89 6.42
N ARG A 514 23.86 29.28 5.15
CA ARG A 514 24.84 29.22 4.05
C ARG A 514 25.93 30.29 4.16
N GLU A 515 25.62 31.45 4.72
CA GLU A 515 26.64 32.46 5.06
C GLU A 515 27.47 32.08 6.29
N LYS A 516 26.89 31.35 7.27
CA LYS A 516 27.62 30.92 8.48
C LYS A 516 28.50 29.69 8.29
N ASN A 517 28.20 28.80 7.34
CA ASN A 517 28.96 27.56 7.12
C ASN A 517 29.56 27.50 5.70
N GLY A 518 30.80 27.98 5.57
CA GLY A 518 31.53 27.97 4.30
C GLY A 518 31.59 26.59 3.65
N LYS A 519 31.10 26.50 2.40
CA LYS A 519 31.07 25.28 1.55
C LYS A 519 30.57 24.01 2.28
N GLY A 520 29.58 24.16 3.16
CA GLY A 520 28.83 23.04 3.74
C GLY A 520 28.04 22.27 2.66
N ARG A 521 28.12 20.94 2.71
CA ARG A 521 27.61 20.00 1.70
C ARG A 521 26.13 19.66 1.97
N GLU A 522 25.24 19.85 0.99
CA GLU A 522 23.76 19.67 1.10
C GLU A 522 23.30 18.18 1.13
N ASP A 523 23.97 17.32 1.90
CA ASP A 523 23.67 15.88 1.98
C ASP A 523 22.56 15.60 3.03
N SER A 524 21.31 15.94 2.69
CA SER A 524 20.13 15.75 3.56
C SER A 524 19.14 14.67 3.05
N VAL A 525 18.31 14.11 3.93
CA VAL A 525 17.13 13.28 3.54
C VAL A 525 16.28 13.99 2.51
N PHE A 526 16.05 15.28 2.74
CA PHE A 526 15.29 16.13 1.85
C PHE A 526 15.91 16.07 0.46
N THR A 527 17.24 16.19 0.32
CA THR A 527 17.94 16.01 -0.96
C THR A 527 17.73 14.62 -1.59
N TYR A 528 17.61 13.54 -0.80
CA TYR A 528 17.40 12.18 -1.33
C TYR A 528 15.94 11.88 -1.70
N MET A 529 14.98 12.22 -0.83
CA MET A 529 13.55 12.09 -1.11
C MET A 529 13.07 13.10 -2.16
N LYS A 530 13.72 14.26 -2.26
CA LYS A 530 13.73 15.11 -3.46
C LYS A 530 14.29 14.24 -4.61
N ARG A 531 15.58 13.89 -4.72
CA ARG A 531 16.13 13.11 -5.87
C ARG A 531 15.33 11.89 -6.36
N LEU A 532 14.78 11.07 -5.46
CA LEU A 532 13.92 9.93 -5.81
C LEU A 532 12.60 10.34 -6.49
N VAL A 533 12.01 11.47 -6.09
CA VAL A 533 10.63 11.82 -6.39
C VAL A 533 10.48 13.21 -7.05
N HIS A 534 11.16 14.25 -6.54
CA HIS A 534 11.41 15.57 -7.15
C HIS A 534 12.91 15.80 -7.38
N SER A 535 13.46 15.58 -8.58
CA SER A 535 14.91 15.81 -8.76
C SER A 535 15.27 17.30 -8.64
N SER A 536 16.42 17.61 -8.03
CA SER A 536 17.00 18.97 -8.05
C SER A 536 17.57 19.37 -9.43
N GLN A 537 17.31 18.56 -10.47
CA GLN A 537 17.71 18.77 -11.86
C GLN A 537 16.52 18.90 -12.81
N TRP A 538 15.26 18.74 -12.36
CA TRP A 538 14.13 19.08 -13.22
C TRP A 538 14.21 20.56 -13.55
N SER A 539 14.24 20.90 -14.83
CA SER A 539 13.91 22.26 -15.24
C SER A 539 12.46 22.56 -14.83
N HIS A 540 12.15 23.83 -14.59
CA HIS A 540 10.77 24.22 -14.26
C HIS A 540 9.78 23.85 -15.37
N VAL A 541 10.25 23.77 -16.61
CA VAL A 541 9.51 23.32 -17.79
C VAL A 541 9.13 21.84 -17.62
N GLU A 542 10.10 20.94 -17.48
CA GLU A 542 9.83 19.50 -17.36
C GLU A 542 8.88 19.15 -16.18
N GLN A 543 8.97 19.83 -15.02
CA GLN A 543 8.07 19.56 -13.90
C GLN A 543 6.64 20.07 -14.18
N TYR A 544 6.52 21.20 -14.85
CA TYR A 544 5.23 21.75 -15.27
C TYR A 544 4.57 20.83 -16.31
N ASP A 545 5.33 20.42 -17.33
CA ASP A 545 4.89 19.51 -18.38
C ASP A 545 4.42 18.18 -17.79
N LEU A 546 5.14 17.61 -16.80
CA LEU A 546 4.70 16.38 -16.15
C LEU A 546 3.40 16.58 -15.34
N ARG A 547 3.20 17.70 -14.63
CA ARG A 547 1.92 17.98 -13.94
C ARG A 547 0.76 18.05 -14.94
N GLN A 548 0.97 18.78 -16.04
CA GLN A 548 -0.03 18.90 -17.10
C GLN A 548 -0.35 17.53 -17.69
N TRP A 549 0.68 16.75 -18.03
CA TRP A 549 0.51 15.41 -18.60
C TRP A 549 -0.23 14.45 -17.65
N ILE A 550 0.11 14.42 -16.35
CA ILE A 550 -0.63 13.63 -15.35
C ILE A 550 -2.09 14.09 -15.27
N THR A 551 -2.34 15.39 -15.25
CA THR A 551 -3.70 15.96 -15.18
C THR A 551 -4.52 15.59 -16.42
N VAL A 552 -3.95 15.77 -17.61
CA VAL A 552 -4.58 15.45 -18.90
C VAL A 552 -4.86 13.95 -18.99
N TYR A 553 -3.91 13.09 -18.60
CA TYR A 553 -4.10 11.65 -18.57
C TYR A 553 -5.26 11.25 -17.65
N CYS A 554 -5.27 11.72 -16.39
CA CYS A 554 -6.36 11.42 -15.46
C CYS A 554 -7.71 11.91 -15.98
N VAL A 555 -7.81 13.15 -16.46
CA VAL A 555 -9.08 13.73 -16.94
C VAL A 555 -9.61 13.00 -18.17
N ILE A 556 -8.77 12.74 -19.18
CA ILE A 556 -9.17 12.01 -20.39
C ILE A 556 -9.60 10.59 -20.04
N TYR A 557 -8.81 9.85 -19.27
CA TYR A 557 -9.12 8.45 -18.95
C TYR A 557 -10.38 8.34 -18.07
N ILE A 558 -10.62 9.29 -17.15
CA ILE A 558 -11.86 9.37 -16.38
C ILE A 558 -13.06 9.63 -17.30
N ILE A 559 -13.01 10.64 -18.17
CA ILE A 559 -14.15 10.98 -19.05
C ILE A 559 -14.46 9.81 -19.98
N ILE A 560 -13.46 9.31 -20.71
CA ILE A 560 -13.62 8.17 -21.62
C ILE A 560 -14.09 6.94 -20.84
N GLY A 561 -13.53 6.67 -19.67
CA GLY A 561 -13.84 5.49 -18.89
C GLY A 561 -15.25 5.46 -18.32
N PHE A 562 -15.77 6.57 -17.82
CA PHE A 562 -17.18 6.65 -17.44
C PHE A 562 -18.09 6.53 -18.67
N VAL A 563 -17.80 7.27 -19.75
CA VAL A 563 -18.61 7.22 -21.00
C VAL A 563 -18.69 5.80 -21.54
N MET A 564 -17.57 5.09 -21.67
CA MET A 564 -17.55 3.77 -22.27
C MET A 564 -18.01 2.67 -21.30
N HIS A 565 -17.66 2.72 -20.01
CA HIS A 565 -18.11 1.71 -19.04
C HIS A 565 -19.62 1.78 -18.79
N CYS A 566 -20.17 2.97 -18.55
CA CYS A 566 -21.60 3.13 -18.24
C CYS A 566 -22.51 2.78 -19.44
N ASN A 567 -22.05 3.02 -20.67
CA ASN A 567 -22.77 2.70 -21.91
C ASN A 567 -22.41 1.32 -22.50
N PHE A 568 -21.76 0.44 -21.72
CA PHE A 568 -21.36 -0.92 -22.13
C PHE A 568 -20.54 -0.97 -23.44
N LEU A 569 -19.73 0.05 -23.75
CA LEU A 569 -18.88 0.13 -24.94
C LEU A 569 -17.49 -0.49 -24.66
N PRO A 570 -16.87 -1.21 -25.63
CA PRO A 570 -15.59 -1.87 -25.40
C PRO A 570 -14.45 -0.86 -25.26
N TRP A 571 -13.75 -0.86 -24.12
CA TRP A 571 -12.69 0.12 -23.83
C TRP A 571 -11.57 -0.36 -22.90
N VAL A 572 -11.81 -1.41 -22.12
CA VAL A 572 -10.89 -2.07 -21.17
C VAL A 572 -11.06 -3.59 -21.26
#